data_AF-A0A938GTT9-F1
#
_entry.id   AF-A0A938GTT9-F1
#
_cell.length_a   1.000
_cell.length_b   1.000
_cell.length_c   1.000
_cell.angle_alpha   90.00
_cell.angle_beta   90.00
_cell.angle_gamma   90.00
#
_symmetry.space_group_name_H-M   'P 1'
#
loop_
_entity.id
_entity.type
_entity.pdbx_description
1 polymer ?
#
loop_
_entity_poly.entity_id
_entity_poly.type
_entity_poly.pdbx_seq_one_letter_code
_entity_poly.pdbx_strand_id
1 'polypeptide(L)'
;GIAFVRPPPRPAAELWSIAAGPLVNVLLVPVILGGTWALAGLGWGMDNPDVARFLVAIFWINTALLVFNLLPVYPLDGGQILRSLLWFAFGRARSLQIATVLGAAGIVLLAGGLLWLQPGRWLITLLLAGFLGQQCLLGWRHAQGILALDQLARHAGFSCPTCRQSPPGGPLWLCPACRNRFDPFSTVGVCPHCATARAGIPCPHCGTEHSLAQWGFTR
;
A
#
# COMPACT_ATOMS: atom_id res chain seq x y z
N GLY A 1 4.99 10.03 -9.94
CA GLY A 1 5.07 8.79 -10.73
C GLY A 1 4.51 7.63 -9.91
N ILE A 2 4.03 6.56 -10.55
CA ILE A 2 3.62 5.33 -9.87
C ILE A 2 4.63 4.22 -10.21
N ALA A 3 5.16 3.53 -9.20
CA ALA A 3 6.07 2.40 -9.37
C ALA A 3 5.34 1.12 -8.97
N PHE A 4 5.24 0.16 -9.88
CA PHE A 4 4.58 -1.13 -9.61
C PHE A 4 5.58 -2.11 -9.01
N VAL A 5 5.47 -2.36 -7.71
CA VAL A 5 6.24 -3.38 -6.99
C VAL A 5 5.27 -4.35 -6.35
N ARG A 6 5.54 -5.66 -6.46
CA ARG A 6 4.78 -6.72 -5.77
C ARG A 6 5.65 -7.31 -4.67
N PRO A 7 5.79 -6.66 -3.51
CA PRO A 7 6.56 -7.22 -2.42
C PRO A 7 5.88 -8.51 -1.93
N PRO A 8 6.65 -9.51 -1.47
CA PRO A 8 6.08 -10.65 -0.77
C PRO A 8 5.24 -10.14 0.40
N PRO A 9 4.11 -10.79 0.73
CA PRO A 9 3.09 -10.22 1.59
C PRO A 9 3.46 -10.40 3.08
N ARG A 10 4.61 -9.83 3.47
CA ARG A 10 5.21 -9.81 4.80
C ARG A 10 5.39 -8.35 5.25
N PRO A 11 5.08 -8.01 6.51
CA PRO A 11 5.05 -6.62 6.97
C PRO A 11 6.40 -5.91 6.80
N ALA A 12 7.51 -6.59 7.12
CA ALA A 12 8.85 -6.02 6.94
C ALA A 12 9.17 -5.67 5.47
N ALA A 13 8.81 -6.50 4.49
CA ALA A 13 9.11 -6.21 3.09
C ALA A 13 8.24 -5.07 2.54
N GLU A 14 6.98 -5.02 2.94
CA GLU A 14 6.09 -3.91 2.60
C GLU A 14 6.61 -2.60 3.20
N LEU A 15 7.04 -2.63 4.47
CA LEU A 15 7.64 -1.46 5.14
C LEU A 15 8.88 -0.94 4.40
N TRP A 16 9.84 -1.81 4.07
CA TRP A 16 11.05 -1.40 3.35
C TRP A 16 10.74 -0.83 1.96
N SER A 17 9.77 -1.41 1.25
CA SER A 17 9.36 -0.92 -0.06
C SER A 17 8.71 0.46 0.01
N ILE A 18 7.88 0.71 1.03
CA ILE A 18 7.22 2.01 1.23
C ILE A 18 8.23 3.06 1.72
N ALA A 19 9.09 2.70 2.68
CA ALA A 19 10.06 3.60 3.26
C ALA A 19 11.14 4.07 2.26
N ALA A 20 11.39 3.30 1.20
CA ALA A 20 12.37 3.66 0.16
C ALA A 20 12.11 5.05 -0.45
N GLY A 21 10.84 5.43 -0.66
CA GLY A 21 10.48 6.75 -1.19
C GLY A 21 10.94 7.89 -0.27
N PRO A 22 10.43 7.98 0.97
CA PRO A 22 10.84 9.00 1.91
C PRO A 22 12.34 8.98 2.26
N LEU A 23 12.98 7.81 2.30
CA LEU A 23 14.42 7.70 2.56
C LEU A 23 15.26 8.42 1.51
N VAL A 24 14.86 8.39 0.24
CA VAL A 24 15.55 9.16 -0.82
C VAL A 24 15.40 10.66 -0.58
N ASN A 25 14.21 11.13 -0.18
CA ASN A 25 14.01 12.53 0.16
C ASN A 25 14.84 12.95 1.39
N VAL A 26 14.95 12.09 2.41
CA VAL A 26 15.82 12.31 3.57
C VAL A 26 17.28 12.40 3.15
N LEU A 27 17.73 11.53 2.23
CA LEU A 27 19.11 11.52 1.73
C LEU A 27 19.42 12.74 0.85
N LEU A 28 18.44 13.23 0.09
CA LEU A 28 18.61 14.42 -0.75
C LEU A 28 18.94 15.67 0.07
N VAL A 29 18.40 15.80 1.28
CA VAL A 29 18.65 16.96 2.14
C VAL A 29 20.15 17.18 2.45
N PRO A 30 20.90 16.23 3.05
CA PRO A 30 22.33 16.38 3.29
C PRO A 30 23.15 16.37 2.01
N VAL A 31 22.72 15.69 0.94
CA VAL A 31 23.41 15.73 -0.36
C VAL A 31 23.37 17.13 -0.96
N ILE A 32 22.21 17.79 -0.92
CA ILE A 32 22.06 19.17 -1.40
C ILE A 32 22.87 20.11 -0.51
N LEU A 33 22.73 20.03 0.83
CA LEU A 33 23.46 20.90 1.76
C LEU A 33 24.98 20.69 1.70
N GLY A 34 25.44 19.45 1.58
CA GLY A 34 26.86 19.12 1.44
C GLY A 34 27.40 19.57 0.08
N GLY A 35 26.62 19.38 -0.99
CA GLY A 35 26.96 19.84 -2.33
C GLY A 35 27.05 21.36 -2.41
N THR A 36 26.11 22.08 -1.78
CA THR A 36 26.16 23.56 -1.73
C THR A 36 27.38 24.05 -0.96
N TRP A 37 27.69 23.44 0.18
CA TRP A 37 28.87 23.78 0.98
C TRP A 37 30.18 23.50 0.25
N ALA A 38 30.27 22.37 -0.47
CA ALA A 38 31.44 22.03 -1.27
C ALA A 38 31.63 22.98 -2.47
N LEU A 39 30.55 23.31 -3.18
CA LEU A 39 30.57 24.28 -4.28
C LEU A 39 31.01 25.67 -3.81
N ALA A 40 30.49 26.11 -2.66
CA ALA A 40 30.91 27.34 -2.00
C ALA A 40 32.41 27.36 -1.68
N GLY A 41 32.94 26.27 -1.12
CA GLY A 41 34.37 26.14 -0.81
C GLY A 41 35.29 26.15 -2.04
N LEU A 42 34.76 25.78 -3.20
CA LEU A 42 35.46 25.83 -4.48
C LEU A 42 35.32 27.18 -5.21
N GLY A 43 34.62 28.15 -4.61
CA GLY A 43 34.34 29.45 -5.23
C GLY A 43 33.37 29.35 -6.42
N TRP A 44 32.61 28.27 -6.53
CA TRP A 44 31.67 28.04 -7.63
C TRP A 44 30.23 28.24 -7.15
N GLY A 45 29.47 29.06 -7.87
CA GLY A 45 28.00 28.99 -7.87
C GLY A 45 27.24 29.74 -6.76
N MET A 46 27.88 30.26 -5.70
CA MET A 46 27.18 31.12 -4.72
C MET A 46 27.11 32.61 -5.14
N ASP A 47 27.99 33.04 -6.04
CA ASP A 47 27.99 34.41 -6.56
C ASP A 47 26.91 34.63 -7.63
N ASN A 48 26.38 33.54 -8.21
CA ASN A 48 25.26 33.59 -9.14
C ASN A 48 23.93 33.46 -8.36
N PRO A 49 23.11 34.52 -8.32
CA PRO A 49 21.87 34.52 -7.55
C PRO A 49 20.85 33.48 -8.02
N ASP A 50 20.91 33.05 -9.29
CA ASP A 50 19.98 32.05 -9.84
C ASP A 50 20.28 30.64 -9.31
N VAL A 51 21.57 30.29 -9.18
CA VAL A 51 22.00 29.00 -8.62
C VAL A 51 21.62 28.91 -7.14
N ALA A 52 21.84 29.99 -6.38
CA ALA A 52 21.45 30.04 -4.97
C ALA A 52 19.92 29.89 -4.79
N ARG A 53 19.11 30.61 -5.58
CA ARG A 53 17.64 30.47 -5.54
C ARG A 53 17.18 29.08 -5.92
N PHE A 54 17.79 28.47 -6.94
CA PHE A 54 17.46 27.11 -7.37
C PHE A 54 17.71 26.09 -6.26
N LEU A 55 18.86 26.15 -5.59
CA LEU A 55 19.23 25.25 -4.50
C LEU A 55 18.29 25.40 -3.30
N VAL A 56 17.97 26.64 -2.92
CA VAL A 56 17.01 26.93 -1.84
C VAL A 56 15.61 26.44 -2.21
N ALA A 57 15.16 26.64 -3.45
CA ALA A 57 13.87 26.17 -3.91
C ALA A 57 13.77 24.63 -3.88
N ILE A 58 14.79 23.92 -4.39
CA ILE A 58 14.86 22.46 -4.33
C ILE A 58 14.84 21.97 -2.89
N PHE A 59 15.61 22.59 -2.00
CA PHE A 59 15.65 22.23 -0.59
C PHE A 59 14.25 22.34 0.05
N TRP A 60 13.57 23.48 -0.13
CA TRP A 60 12.24 23.68 0.45
C TRP A 60 11.18 22.77 -0.17
N ILE A 61 11.23 22.52 -1.48
CA ILE A 61 10.29 21.61 -2.15
C ILE A 61 10.49 20.18 -1.63
N ASN A 62 11.72 19.67 -1.57
CA ASN A 62 11.98 18.32 -1.06
C ASN A 62 11.64 18.18 0.42
N THR A 63 11.93 19.19 1.22
CA THR A 63 11.58 19.19 2.65
C THR A 63 10.07 19.22 2.84
N ALA A 64 9.35 20.06 2.10
CA ALA A 64 7.89 20.08 2.12
C ALA A 64 7.30 18.73 1.69
N LEU A 65 7.77 18.15 0.58
CA LEU A 65 7.35 16.83 0.11
C LEU A 65 7.63 15.73 1.13
N LEU A 66 8.80 15.76 1.78
CA LEU A 66 9.15 14.83 2.85
C LEU A 66 8.17 14.94 4.02
N VAL A 67 7.94 16.15 4.53
CA VAL A 67 7.02 16.37 5.66
C VAL A 67 5.61 15.92 5.30
N PHE A 68 5.10 16.31 4.13
CA PHE A 68 3.77 15.89 3.67
C PHE A 68 3.68 14.36 3.54
N ASN A 69 4.67 13.70 2.93
CA ASN A 69 4.65 12.25 2.77
C ASN A 69 4.78 11.50 4.09
N LEU A 70 5.45 12.06 5.11
CA LEU A 70 5.58 11.44 6.43
C LEU A 70 4.35 11.62 7.33
N LEU A 71 3.37 12.45 6.94
CA LEU A 71 2.15 12.60 7.72
C LEU A 71 1.45 11.24 7.88
N PRO A 72 0.96 10.89 9.08
CA PRO A 72 0.31 9.61 9.37
C PRO A 72 -1.12 9.56 8.82
N VAL A 73 -1.29 9.94 7.56
CA VAL A 73 -2.58 10.05 6.87
C VAL A 73 -2.57 9.08 5.70
N TYR A 74 -3.37 8.03 5.75
CA TYR A 74 -3.59 7.16 4.58
C TYR A 74 -4.24 7.99 3.46
N PRO A 75 -3.79 7.89 2.18
CA PRO A 75 -2.86 6.93 1.57
C PRO A 75 -1.38 7.40 1.47
N LEU A 76 -0.98 8.47 2.15
CA LEU A 76 0.40 8.97 2.11
C LEU A 76 1.38 7.92 2.67
N ASP A 77 2.65 8.04 2.30
CA ASP A 77 3.70 7.08 2.69
C ASP A 77 3.75 6.89 4.20
N GLY A 78 3.57 7.94 5.00
CA GLY A 78 3.53 7.91 6.47
C GLY A 78 2.32 7.13 7.01
N GLY A 79 1.16 7.25 6.37
CA GLY A 79 -0.01 6.42 6.68
C GLY A 79 0.20 4.96 6.31
N GLN A 80 0.92 4.68 5.23
CA GLN A 80 1.27 3.31 4.83
C GLN A 80 2.37 2.70 5.71
N ILE A 81 3.34 3.50 6.18
CA ILE A 81 4.33 3.11 7.19
C ILE A 81 3.61 2.77 8.49
N LEU A 82 2.70 3.63 8.96
CA LEU A 82 1.88 3.38 10.14
C LEU A 82 1.07 2.09 9.99
N ARG A 83 0.42 1.87 8.85
CA ARG A 83 -0.29 0.61 8.54
C ARG A 83 0.64 -0.60 8.67
N SER A 84 1.84 -0.54 8.06
CA SER A 84 2.77 -1.67 8.08
C SER A 84 3.30 -1.97 9.48
N LEU A 85 3.52 -0.94 10.31
CA LEU A 85 3.85 -1.09 11.72
C LEU A 85 2.70 -1.72 12.52
N LEU A 86 1.47 -1.24 12.32
CA LEU A 86 0.27 -1.79 12.96
C LEU A 86 0.01 -3.24 12.54
N TRP A 87 0.45 -3.64 11.34
CA TRP A 87 0.27 -5.02 10.87
C TRP A 87 1.01 -6.01 11.77
N PHE A 88 2.19 -5.70 12.29
CA PHE A 88 2.89 -6.60 13.22
C PHE A 88 2.05 -6.97 14.46
N ALA A 89 1.22 -6.05 14.96
CA ALA A 89 0.42 -6.26 16.16
C ALA A 89 -1.02 -6.72 15.86
N PHE A 90 -1.67 -6.20 14.82
CA PHE A 90 -3.12 -6.37 14.61
C PHE A 90 -3.49 -7.27 13.43
N GLY A 91 -2.52 -7.70 12.61
CA GLY A 91 -2.80 -8.46 11.39
C GLY A 91 -3.13 -7.57 10.18
N ARG A 92 -3.18 -8.17 8.97
CA ARG A 92 -3.18 -7.43 7.70
C ARG A 92 -4.44 -6.58 7.52
N ALA A 93 -5.60 -7.16 7.83
CA ALA A 93 -6.86 -6.49 7.56
C ALA A 93 -7.19 -5.41 8.60
N ARG A 94 -6.99 -5.70 9.90
CA ARG A 94 -7.25 -4.73 10.98
C ARG A 94 -6.29 -3.54 10.92
N SER A 95 -5.01 -3.76 10.58
CA SER A 95 -4.06 -2.65 10.43
C SER A 95 -4.46 -1.66 9.34
N LEU A 96 -4.95 -2.17 8.19
CA LEU A 96 -5.48 -1.30 7.13
C LEU A 96 -6.75 -0.56 7.58
N GLN A 97 -7.66 -1.21 8.31
CA GLN A 97 -8.83 -0.54 8.88
C GLN A 97 -8.43 0.62 9.79
N ILE A 98 -7.56 0.37 10.77
CA ILE A 98 -7.10 1.39 11.72
C ILE A 98 -6.40 2.54 10.95
N ALA A 99 -5.51 2.22 10.01
CA ALA A 99 -4.81 3.23 9.22
C ALA A 99 -5.76 4.10 8.37
N THR A 100 -6.80 3.51 7.78
CA THR A 100 -7.80 4.29 7.00
C THR A 100 -8.70 5.15 7.87
N VAL A 101 -9.03 4.72 9.09
CA VAL A 101 -9.80 5.53 10.05
C VAL A 101 -8.98 6.70 10.57
N LEU A 102 -7.73 6.45 10.98
CA LEU A 102 -6.81 7.51 11.39
C LEU A 102 -6.51 8.47 10.23
N GLY A 103 -6.37 7.95 9.02
CA GLY A 103 -6.24 8.76 7.80
C GLY A 103 -7.44 9.66 7.57
N ALA A 104 -8.67 9.14 7.67
CA ALA A 104 -9.89 9.92 7.53
C ALA A 104 -9.98 11.05 8.58
N ALA A 105 -9.65 10.75 9.84
CA ALA A 105 -9.60 11.76 10.90
C ALA A 105 -8.54 12.84 10.60
N GLY A 106 -7.34 12.43 10.16
CA GLY A 106 -6.28 13.36 9.76
C GLY A 106 -6.66 14.25 8.58
N ILE A 107 -7.39 13.73 7.59
CA ILE A 107 -7.90 14.50 6.45
C ILE A 107 -8.89 15.57 6.93
N VAL A 108 -9.81 15.23 7.82
CA VAL A 108 -10.77 16.20 8.39
C VAL A 108 -10.05 17.31 9.15
N LEU A 109 -9.07 16.96 9.99
CA LEU A 109 -8.27 17.93 10.73
C LEU A 109 -7.46 18.85 9.80
N LEU A 110 -6.80 18.29 8.78
CA LEU A 110 -5.99 19.04 7.83
C LEU A 110 -6.85 19.96 6.96
N ALA A 111 -7.98 19.46 6.44
CA ALA A 111 -8.92 20.26 5.66
C ALA A 111 -9.54 21.37 6.50
N GLY A 112 -9.98 21.07 7.73
CA GLY A 112 -10.54 22.04 8.66
C GLY A 112 -9.53 23.13 9.03
N GLY A 113 -8.30 22.75 9.37
CA GLY A 113 -7.23 23.71 9.67
C GLY A 113 -6.87 24.60 8.47
N LEU A 114 -6.82 24.04 7.26
CA LEU A 114 -6.53 24.81 6.06
C LEU A 114 -7.66 25.77 5.68
N LEU A 115 -8.93 25.35 5.83
CA LEU A 115 -10.09 26.23 5.62
C LEU A 115 -10.16 27.35 6.66
N TRP A 116 -9.75 27.08 7.90
CA TRP A 116 -9.71 28.08 8.97
C TRP A 116 -8.61 29.12 8.75
N LEU A 117 -7.40 28.68 8.40
CA LEU A 117 -6.26 29.58 8.16
C LEU A 117 -6.35 30.30 6.81
N GLN A 118 -6.87 29.64 5.78
CA GLN A 118 -6.89 30.14 4.40
C GLN A 118 -8.22 29.85 3.69
N PRO A 119 -9.30 30.53 4.08
CA PRO A 119 -10.64 30.29 3.52
C PRO A 119 -10.72 30.53 2.01
N GLY A 120 -9.86 31.42 1.47
CA GLY A 120 -9.78 31.67 0.02
C GLY A 120 -9.34 30.47 -0.82
N ARG A 121 -8.73 29.44 -0.21
CA ARG A 121 -8.27 28.22 -0.90
C ARG A 121 -9.26 27.05 -0.83
N TRP A 122 -10.52 27.33 -0.48
CA TRP A 122 -11.54 26.31 -0.23
C TRP A 122 -11.65 25.24 -1.33
N LEU A 123 -11.60 25.63 -2.61
CA LEU A 123 -11.75 24.69 -3.73
C LEU A 123 -10.61 23.65 -3.73
N ILE A 124 -9.36 24.08 -3.60
CA ILE A 124 -8.20 23.18 -3.57
C ILE A 124 -8.27 22.27 -2.33
N THR A 125 -8.64 22.83 -1.19
CA THR A 125 -8.78 22.06 0.06
C THR A 125 -9.82 20.96 -0.07
N LEU A 126 -10.99 21.26 -0.63
CA LEU A 126 -12.06 20.27 -0.83
C LEU A 126 -11.69 19.21 -1.87
N LEU A 127 -11.03 19.59 -2.96
CA LEU A 127 -10.55 18.63 -3.97
C LEU A 127 -9.51 17.67 -3.38
N LEU A 128 -8.54 18.19 -2.62
CA LEU A 128 -7.54 17.37 -1.94
C LEU A 128 -8.20 16.44 -0.92
N ALA A 129 -9.07 16.97 -0.06
CA ALA A 129 -9.78 16.18 0.95
C ALA A 129 -10.66 15.09 0.32
N GLY A 130 -11.36 15.42 -0.77
CA GLY A 130 -12.18 14.48 -1.54
C GLY A 130 -11.34 13.35 -2.14
N PHE A 131 -10.21 13.69 -2.77
CA PHE A 131 -9.29 12.69 -3.32
C PHE A 131 -8.72 11.76 -2.25
N LEU A 132 -8.20 12.31 -1.15
CA LEU A 132 -7.65 11.51 -0.04
C LEU A 132 -8.74 10.68 0.65
N GLY A 133 -9.94 11.24 0.80
CA GLY A 133 -11.11 10.57 1.38
C GLY A 133 -11.58 9.38 0.53
N GLN A 134 -11.61 9.52 -0.80
CA GLN A 134 -11.91 8.43 -1.72
C GLN A 134 -10.89 7.28 -1.56
N GLN A 135 -9.61 7.59 -1.40
CA GLN A 135 -8.57 6.58 -1.18
C GLN A 135 -8.74 5.87 0.17
N CYS A 136 -9.09 6.59 1.24
CA CYS A 136 -9.43 5.99 2.53
C CYS A 136 -10.63 5.03 2.42
N LEU A 137 -11.68 5.43 1.69
CA LEU A 137 -12.87 4.60 1.48
C LEU A 137 -12.53 3.32 0.71
N LEU A 138 -11.71 3.42 -0.34
CA LEU A 138 -11.24 2.26 -1.09
C LEU A 138 -10.40 1.32 -0.21
N GLY A 139 -9.49 1.88 0.59
CA GLY A 139 -8.69 1.12 1.55
C GLY A 139 -9.56 0.38 2.58
N TRP A 140 -10.57 1.05 3.14
CA TRP A 140 -11.51 0.46 4.08
C TRP A 140 -12.30 -0.69 3.46
N ARG A 141 -12.86 -0.49 2.26
CA ARG A 141 -13.57 -1.54 1.51
C ARG A 141 -12.68 -2.75 1.23
N HIS A 142 -11.42 -2.51 0.88
CA HIS A 142 -10.45 -3.58 0.67
C HIS A 142 -10.17 -4.37 1.96
N ALA A 143 -10.03 -3.66 3.08
CA ALA A 143 -9.82 -4.29 4.39
C ALA A 143 -10.99 -5.19 4.79
N GLN A 144 -12.24 -4.73 4.55
CA GLN A 144 -13.44 -5.53 4.78
C GLN A 144 -13.46 -6.80 3.91
N GLY A 145 -13.02 -6.71 2.65
CA GLY A 145 -12.90 -7.87 1.77
C GLY A 145 -11.92 -8.93 2.31
N ILE A 146 -10.78 -8.50 2.86
CA ILE A 146 -9.80 -9.42 3.47
C ILE A 146 -10.38 -10.05 4.74
N LEU A 147 -11.05 -9.28 5.59
CA LEU A 147 -11.71 -9.82 6.79
C LEU A 147 -12.80 -10.84 6.44
N ALA A 148 -13.60 -10.55 5.42
CA ALA A 148 -14.64 -11.47 4.96
C ALA A 148 -14.04 -12.81 4.49
N LEU A 149 -12.90 -12.78 3.81
CA LEU A 149 -12.16 -14.00 3.43
C LEU A 149 -11.60 -14.73 4.65
N ASP A 150 -11.08 -14.00 5.63
CA ASP A 150 -10.50 -14.59 6.84
C ASP A 150 -11.55 -15.27 7.74
N GLN A 151 -12.83 -14.88 7.65
CA GLN A 151 -13.94 -15.49 8.37
C GLN A 151 -14.43 -16.81 7.76
N LEU A 152 -14.11 -17.10 6.49
CA LEU A 152 -14.51 -18.35 5.85
C LEU A 152 -13.76 -19.55 6.46
N ALA A 153 -14.46 -20.67 6.61
CA ALA A 153 -13.85 -21.93 7.07
C ALA A 153 -12.72 -22.31 6.11
N ARG A 154 -11.51 -22.55 6.62
CA ARG A 154 -10.33 -22.86 5.79
C ARG A 154 -10.19 -24.36 5.56
N HIS A 155 -9.65 -24.73 4.40
CA HIS A 155 -9.26 -26.11 4.14
C HIS A 155 -7.93 -26.42 4.82
N ALA A 156 -7.98 -27.10 5.97
CA ALA A 156 -6.81 -27.38 6.80
C ALA A 156 -5.74 -28.26 6.11
N GLY A 157 -6.12 -29.07 5.12
CA GLY A 157 -5.21 -29.97 4.40
C GLY A 157 -4.37 -29.31 3.30
N PHE A 158 -4.63 -28.05 2.96
CA PHE A 158 -3.95 -27.36 1.87
C PHE A 158 -3.25 -26.10 2.37
N SER A 159 -2.04 -25.85 1.85
CA SER A 159 -1.32 -24.60 2.08
C SER A 159 -0.71 -24.07 0.78
N CYS A 160 -0.75 -22.75 0.60
CA CYS A 160 -0.14 -22.13 -0.56
C CYS A 160 1.39 -22.27 -0.51
N PRO A 161 2.07 -22.73 -1.57
CA PRO A 161 3.53 -22.91 -1.55
C PRO A 161 4.30 -21.58 -1.42
N THR A 162 3.71 -20.45 -1.81
CA THR A 162 4.35 -19.13 -1.72
C THR A 162 4.12 -18.46 -0.37
N CYS A 163 2.86 -18.31 0.07
CA CYS A 163 2.53 -17.57 1.29
C CYS A 163 2.21 -18.45 2.51
N ARG A 164 2.18 -19.78 2.34
CA ARG A 164 1.86 -20.79 3.38
C ARG A 164 0.50 -20.64 4.04
N GLN A 165 -0.38 -19.82 3.47
CA GLN A 165 -1.71 -19.62 4.01
C GLN A 165 -2.68 -20.67 3.46
N SER A 166 -3.51 -21.26 4.33
CA SER A 166 -4.53 -22.22 3.93
C SER A 166 -5.67 -21.53 3.18
N PRO A 167 -6.15 -22.12 2.07
CA PRO A 167 -7.17 -21.49 1.25
C PRO A 167 -8.51 -21.43 1.98
N PRO A 168 -9.25 -20.31 1.86
CA PRO A 168 -10.61 -20.20 2.38
C PRO A 168 -11.55 -21.14 1.59
N GLY A 169 -12.50 -21.74 2.29
CA GLY A 169 -13.53 -22.58 1.69
C GLY A 169 -14.64 -21.77 1.05
N GLY A 170 -15.29 -22.37 0.05
CA GLY A 170 -16.44 -21.80 -0.64
C GLY A 170 -16.20 -21.48 -2.11
N PRO A 171 -17.26 -21.12 -2.85
CA PRO A 171 -17.22 -20.92 -4.31
C PRO A 171 -16.60 -19.56 -4.67
N LEU A 172 -15.29 -19.42 -4.46
CA LEU A 172 -14.55 -18.18 -4.74
C LEU A 172 -13.95 -18.15 -6.15
N TRP A 173 -13.77 -19.31 -6.79
CA TRP A 173 -13.05 -19.44 -8.04
C TRP A 173 -13.99 -19.63 -9.22
N LEU A 174 -13.77 -18.88 -10.31
CA LEU A 174 -14.57 -18.97 -11.55
C LEU A 174 -14.06 -20.09 -12.45
N CYS A 175 -14.93 -20.98 -12.92
CA CYS A 175 -14.56 -21.98 -13.93
C CYS A 175 -14.11 -21.30 -15.23
N PRO A 176 -12.99 -21.71 -15.85
CA PRO A 176 -12.53 -21.12 -17.11
C PRO A 176 -13.47 -21.39 -18.30
N ALA A 177 -14.25 -22.48 -18.26
CA ALA A 177 -15.20 -22.81 -19.32
C ALA A 177 -16.58 -22.19 -19.10
N CYS A 178 -17.27 -22.57 -18.03
CA CYS A 178 -18.67 -22.16 -17.80
C CYS A 178 -18.84 -20.88 -16.97
N ARG A 179 -17.75 -20.32 -16.42
CA ARG A 179 -17.76 -19.14 -15.53
C ARG A 179 -18.59 -19.28 -14.24
N ASN A 180 -19.12 -20.46 -13.92
CA ASN A 180 -19.71 -20.71 -12.61
C ASN A 180 -18.64 -20.72 -11.52
N ARG A 181 -19.00 -20.20 -10.35
CA ARG A 181 -18.12 -20.21 -9.18
C ARG A 181 -18.15 -21.58 -8.52
N PHE A 182 -16.98 -22.09 -8.14
CA PHE A 182 -16.84 -23.36 -7.44
C PHE A 182 -15.61 -23.35 -6.53
N ASP A 183 -15.54 -24.35 -5.65
CA ASP A 183 -14.41 -24.57 -4.75
C ASP A 183 -13.56 -25.73 -5.29
N PRO A 184 -12.36 -25.46 -5.83
CA PRO A 184 -11.51 -26.48 -6.41
C PRO A 184 -10.87 -27.39 -5.33
N PHE A 185 -10.85 -27.00 -4.06
CA PHE A 185 -10.25 -27.82 -3.00
C PHE A 185 -11.21 -28.91 -2.50
N SER A 186 -12.52 -28.65 -2.54
CA SER A 186 -13.54 -29.67 -2.22
C SER A 186 -13.87 -30.58 -3.40
N THR A 187 -13.62 -30.13 -4.64
CA THR A 187 -13.95 -30.85 -5.88
C THR A 187 -12.73 -31.41 -6.61
N VAL A 188 -11.57 -31.44 -5.96
CA VAL A 188 -10.30 -31.96 -6.51
C VAL A 188 -9.94 -31.31 -7.86
N GLY A 189 -10.20 -30.00 -7.97
CA GLY A 189 -9.83 -29.19 -9.13
C GLY A 189 -10.77 -29.32 -10.34
N VAL A 190 -11.87 -30.07 -10.23
CA VAL A 190 -12.82 -30.32 -11.33
C VAL A 190 -14.12 -29.56 -11.10
N CYS A 191 -14.57 -28.79 -12.08
CA CYS A 191 -15.82 -28.04 -11.96
C CYS A 191 -17.04 -28.98 -11.89
N PRO A 192 -17.92 -28.87 -10.88
CA PRO A 192 -19.10 -29.74 -10.75
C PRO A 192 -20.17 -29.48 -11.82
N HIS A 193 -20.13 -28.35 -12.52
CA HIS A 193 -21.14 -27.97 -13.51
C HIS A 193 -20.81 -28.42 -14.94
N CYS A 194 -19.52 -28.43 -15.31
CA CYS A 194 -19.10 -28.71 -16.69
C CYS A 194 -17.93 -29.70 -16.79
N ALA A 195 -17.54 -30.32 -15.66
CA ALA A 195 -16.43 -31.26 -15.55
C ALA A 195 -15.07 -30.75 -16.05
N THR A 196 -14.93 -29.45 -16.34
CA THR A 196 -13.65 -28.86 -16.77
C THR A 196 -12.69 -28.80 -15.59
N ALA A 197 -11.52 -29.41 -15.74
CA ALA A 197 -10.42 -29.34 -14.77
C ALA A 197 -9.74 -27.97 -14.84
N ARG A 198 -9.40 -27.41 -13.68
CA ARG A 198 -8.67 -26.15 -13.57
C ARG A 198 -7.17 -26.42 -13.38
N ALA A 199 -6.35 -25.99 -14.34
CA ALA A 199 -4.90 -26.19 -14.29
C ALA A 199 -4.20 -25.36 -13.20
N GLY A 200 -4.61 -24.10 -13.01
CA GLY A 200 -4.02 -23.19 -12.04
C GLY A 200 -5.06 -22.57 -11.10
N ILE A 201 -4.84 -22.71 -9.79
CA ILE A 201 -5.69 -22.15 -8.74
C ILE A 201 -4.99 -20.90 -8.19
N PRO A 202 -5.52 -19.68 -8.41
CA PRO A 202 -4.96 -18.47 -7.83
C PRO A 202 -5.17 -18.42 -6.32
N CYS A 203 -4.12 -18.10 -5.57
CA CYS A 203 -4.20 -17.88 -4.14
C CYS A 203 -4.87 -16.53 -3.84
N PRO A 204 -5.97 -16.48 -3.05
CA PRO A 204 -6.64 -15.22 -2.70
C PRO A 204 -5.77 -14.25 -1.89
N HIS A 205 -4.71 -14.74 -1.24
CA HIS A 205 -3.87 -13.94 -0.35
C HIS A 205 -2.62 -13.35 -1.01
N CYS A 206 -1.99 -14.08 -1.95
CA CYS A 206 -0.76 -13.63 -2.62
C CYS A 206 -0.87 -13.51 -4.14
N GLY A 207 -1.98 -13.95 -4.73
CA GLY A 207 -2.25 -13.87 -6.17
C GLY A 207 -1.44 -14.82 -7.05
N THR A 208 -0.53 -15.62 -6.49
CA THR A 208 0.21 -16.63 -7.27
C THR A 208 -0.69 -17.81 -7.65
N GLU A 209 -0.51 -18.32 -8.85
CA GLU A 209 -1.26 -19.46 -9.38
C GLU A 209 -0.45 -20.75 -9.23
N HIS A 210 -1.08 -21.77 -8.67
CA HIS A 210 -0.47 -23.09 -8.47
C HIS A 210 -1.46 -24.18 -8.83
N SER A 211 -0.97 -25.29 -9.38
CA SER A 211 -1.78 -26.49 -9.62
C SER A 211 -2.16 -27.16 -8.30
N LEU A 212 -3.30 -27.86 -8.23
CA LEU A 212 -3.80 -28.47 -6.98
C LEU A 212 -2.75 -29.37 -6.29
N ALA A 213 -1.94 -30.10 -7.05
CA ALA A 213 -0.89 -30.96 -6.51
C ALA A 213 0.25 -30.19 -5.81
N GLN A 214 0.49 -28.93 -6.19
CA GLN A 214 1.48 -28.05 -5.55
C GLN A 214 0.96 -27.39 -4.27
N TRP A 215 -0.35 -27.43 -4.03
CA TRP A 215 -0.93 -27.03 -2.74
C TRP A 215 -0.66 -28.15 -1.75
N GLY A 216 0.40 -27.97 -0.95
CA GLY A 216 0.99 -29.02 -0.13
C GLY A 216 0.53 -29.04 1.33
N PHE A 217 0.74 -30.19 1.96
CA PHE A 217 0.52 -30.47 3.38
C PHE A 217 1.41 -29.62 4.27
N THR A 218 0.80 -28.87 5.19
CA THR A 218 1.44 -28.42 6.42
C THR A 218 1.94 -29.63 7.20
N ARG A 219 3.25 -29.69 7.51
CA ARG A 219 3.68 -30.29 8.77
C ARG A 219 3.38 -29.33 9.90
#